data_AF-A0A2M7H6F6-F1
#
_entry.id   AF-A0A2M7H6F6-F1
#
_cell.length_a   1.000
_cell.length_b   1.000
_cell.length_c   1.000
_cell.angle_alpha   90.00
_cell.angle_beta   90.00
_cell.angle_gamma   90.00
#
_symmetry.space_group_name_H-M   'P 1'
#
loop_
_entity.id
_entity.type
_entity.pdbx_description
1 polymer ?
#
loop_
_entity_poly.entity_id
_entity_poly.type
_entity_poly.pdbx_seq_one_letter_code
_entity_poly.pdbx_strand_id
1 'polypeptide(L)'
;ESEGIITIVFLEVGMTTYKLAQLKPGAHIFSLVGPLGLPTRIEKFGTVICAGGCYGIGAILPVVRALKKVGNEVISIIEARSKFLLFWEEPLRQASDKLIVTTGDGSYGRKGWVNDVIKGMLEQGQRIERVFARGCPFMMMLCSEATRLYGVNTIVSLSPIMVDGTGMCGCCRVSVGGETKFACVDGPDFEGHKVDWDLLMKRQRAYLEEEKKSLELWETDALRNQSE
;
A
#
# COMPACT_ATOMS: atom_id res chain seq x y z
N GLU A 1 -6.61 18.82 -10.88
CA GLU A 1 -6.87 17.56 -11.61
C GLU A 1 -7.56 17.94 -12.91
N SER A 2 -7.08 17.43 -14.05
CA SER A 2 -7.73 17.60 -15.35
C SER A 2 -8.78 16.48 -15.51
N GLU A 3 -9.96 16.82 -16.01
CA GLU A 3 -11.04 15.85 -16.25
C GLU A 3 -10.56 14.66 -17.09
N GLY A 4 -10.97 13.44 -16.69
CA GLY A 4 -10.71 12.21 -17.45
C GLY A 4 -9.33 11.55 -17.24
N ILE A 5 -8.49 12.00 -16.29
CA ILE A 5 -7.20 11.36 -16.00
C ILE A 5 -7.24 10.61 -14.67
N ILE A 6 -6.76 9.36 -14.67
CA ILE A 6 -6.38 8.62 -13.46
C ILE A 6 -4.86 8.40 -13.43
N THR A 7 -4.27 8.37 -12.24
CA THR A 7 -2.85 8.09 -12.04
C THR A 7 -2.67 6.77 -11.32
N ILE A 8 -1.88 5.87 -11.88
CA ILE A 8 -1.50 4.59 -11.27
C ILE A 8 0.01 4.62 -11.02
N VAL A 9 0.42 4.30 -9.80
CA VAL A 9 1.82 4.09 -9.43
C VAL A 9 2.00 2.62 -9.12
N PHE A 10 3.06 2.03 -9.67
CA PHE A 10 3.39 0.62 -9.49
C PHE A 10 4.89 0.46 -9.25
N LEU A 11 5.28 -0.71 -8.75
CA LEU A 11 6.67 -1.11 -8.59
C LEU A 11 6.99 -2.24 -9.57
N GLU A 12 8.17 -2.18 -10.19
CA GLU A 12 8.73 -3.27 -10.99
C GLU A 12 9.12 -4.42 -10.06
N VAL A 13 8.37 -5.51 -10.14
CA VAL A 13 8.50 -6.69 -9.25
C VAL A 13 8.35 -8.03 -9.98
N GLY A 14 7.95 -8.01 -11.25
CA GLY A 14 7.74 -9.22 -12.04
C GLY A 14 7.33 -8.89 -13.48
N MET A 15 7.25 -9.91 -14.32
CA MET A 15 7.12 -9.77 -15.78
C MET A 15 6.10 -8.71 -16.23
N THR A 16 4.89 -8.70 -15.65
CA THR A 16 3.84 -7.75 -16.01
C THR A 16 4.19 -6.29 -15.70
N THR A 17 4.76 -6.01 -14.52
CA THR A 17 5.12 -4.63 -14.15
C THR A 17 6.36 -4.15 -14.90
N TYR A 18 7.30 -5.04 -15.23
CA TYR A 18 8.39 -4.73 -16.16
C TYR A 18 7.89 -4.36 -17.55
N LYS A 19 6.96 -5.14 -18.12
CA LYS A 19 6.30 -4.80 -19.40
C LYS A 19 5.59 -3.45 -19.34
N LEU A 20 4.89 -3.17 -18.23
CA LEU A 20 4.21 -1.91 -18.04
C LEU A 20 5.19 -0.72 -17.97
N ALA A 21 6.34 -0.89 -17.33
CA ALA A 21 7.39 0.13 -17.24
C ALA A 21 8.03 0.49 -18.59
N GLN A 22 7.95 -0.41 -19.57
CA GLN A 22 8.44 -0.16 -20.94
C GLN A 22 7.49 0.66 -21.81
N LEU A 23 6.23 0.87 -21.38
CA LEU A 23 5.28 1.69 -22.13
C LEU A 23 5.72 3.16 -22.14
N LYS A 24 5.57 3.79 -23.30
CA LYS A 24 5.85 5.22 -23.50
C LYS A 24 4.54 6.02 -23.59
N PRO A 25 4.57 7.34 -23.35
CA PRO A 25 3.40 8.20 -23.58
C PRO A 25 2.81 7.98 -24.98
N GLY A 26 1.49 7.85 -25.05
CA GLY A 26 0.76 7.49 -26.28
C GLY A 26 0.55 5.99 -26.49
N ALA A 27 1.19 5.13 -25.70
CA ALA A 27 0.87 3.69 -25.70
C ALA A 27 -0.50 3.42 -25.06
N HIS A 28 -1.07 2.25 -25.39
CA HIS A 28 -2.37 1.82 -24.89
C HIS A 28 -2.22 0.61 -23.97
N ILE A 29 -3.01 0.59 -22.90
CA ILE A 29 -3.24 -0.60 -22.09
C ILE A 29 -4.49 -1.29 -22.64
N PHE A 30 -4.40 -2.59 -22.89
CA PHE A 30 -5.48 -3.34 -23.54
C PHE A 30 -6.80 -3.30 -22.76
N SER A 31 -6.73 -3.41 -21.43
CA SER A 31 -7.91 -3.39 -20.56
C SER A 31 -7.62 -2.63 -19.27
N LEU A 32 -8.58 -1.83 -18.84
CA LEU A 32 -8.56 -1.08 -17.59
C LEU A 32 -9.98 -1.13 -17.01
N VAL A 33 -10.11 -1.77 -15.84
CA VAL A 33 -11.41 -1.95 -15.16
C VAL A 33 -11.36 -1.25 -13.80
N GLY A 34 -12.33 -0.38 -13.54
CA GLY A 34 -12.48 0.32 -12.26
C GLY A 34 -13.54 1.43 -12.29
N PRO A 35 -13.76 2.11 -11.15
CA PRO A 35 -13.14 1.86 -9.84
C PRO A 35 -13.60 0.53 -9.21
N LEU A 36 -12.70 -0.14 -8.48
CA LEU A 36 -12.95 -1.41 -7.78
C LEU A 36 -12.75 -1.26 -6.27
N GLY A 37 -13.32 -2.19 -5.51
CA GLY A 37 -13.29 -2.17 -4.05
C GLY A 37 -14.23 -1.14 -3.44
N LEU A 38 -14.36 -1.21 -2.12
CA LEU A 38 -15.05 -0.25 -1.31
C LEU A 38 -14.17 0.98 -1.07
N PRO A 39 -14.72 2.20 -1.17
CA PRO A 39 -14.00 3.41 -0.82
C PRO A 39 -13.55 3.40 0.64
N THR A 40 -12.37 3.96 0.90
CA THR A 40 -11.92 4.19 2.28
C THR A 40 -12.94 5.02 3.04
N ARG A 41 -13.25 4.61 4.27
CA ARG A 41 -14.16 5.35 5.14
C ARG A 41 -13.49 6.63 5.64
N ILE A 42 -13.94 7.77 5.12
CA ILE A 42 -13.43 9.11 5.46
C ILE A 42 -14.44 9.81 6.37
N GLU A 43 -14.05 10.08 7.61
CA GLU A 43 -14.83 10.83 8.60
C GLU A 43 -13.91 11.74 9.42
N LYS A 44 -14.47 12.60 10.26
CA LYS A 44 -13.71 13.40 11.22
C LYS A 44 -13.45 12.60 12.49
N PHE A 45 -12.27 12.02 12.58
CA PHE A 45 -11.81 11.22 13.73
C PHE A 45 -11.07 12.07 14.77
N GLY A 46 -10.27 13.05 14.32
CA GLY A 46 -9.37 13.83 15.18
C GLY A 46 -7.96 13.82 14.60
N THR A 47 -6.98 13.40 15.39
CA THR A 47 -5.59 13.21 14.95
C THR A 47 -5.42 11.79 14.40
N VAL A 48 -4.99 11.67 13.14
CA VAL A 48 -4.86 10.40 12.42
C VAL A 48 -3.46 10.24 11.83
N ILE A 49 -2.99 8.99 11.74
CA ILE A 49 -1.74 8.66 11.06
C ILE A 49 -2.05 8.02 9.70
N CYS A 50 -1.37 8.47 8.65
CA CYS A 50 -1.32 7.80 7.35
C CYS A 50 0.09 7.27 7.10
N ALA A 51 0.25 5.96 7.26
CA ALA A 51 1.52 5.24 7.10
C ALA A 51 1.63 4.63 5.70
N GLY A 52 2.67 5.02 4.95
CA GLY A 52 2.90 4.56 3.58
C GLY A 52 4.31 3.99 3.40
N GLY A 53 4.45 2.83 2.79
CA GLY A 53 5.76 2.27 2.44
C GLY A 53 5.74 1.57 1.09
N CYS A 54 6.89 1.51 0.41
CA CYS A 54 6.97 0.97 -0.96
C CYS A 54 5.99 1.71 -1.89
N TYR A 55 5.23 1.01 -2.74
CA TYR A 55 4.16 1.59 -3.56
C TYR A 55 3.06 2.27 -2.72
N GLY A 56 2.94 1.90 -1.45
CA GLY A 56 1.96 2.46 -0.51
C GLY A 56 2.14 3.94 -0.23
N ILE A 57 3.34 4.50 -0.45
CA ILE A 57 3.60 5.95 -0.38
C ILE A 57 2.64 6.71 -1.32
N GLY A 58 2.45 6.19 -2.54
CA GLY A 58 1.50 6.78 -3.48
C GLY A 58 0.05 6.56 -3.08
N ALA A 59 -0.26 5.38 -2.54
CA ALA A 59 -1.61 4.98 -2.18
C ALA A 59 -2.20 5.74 -0.99
N ILE A 60 -1.37 6.35 -0.12
CA ILE A 60 -1.86 7.15 1.01
C ILE A 60 -2.22 8.59 0.62
N LEU A 61 -1.63 9.17 -0.43
CA LEU A 61 -1.86 10.57 -0.80
C LEU A 61 -3.36 10.94 -1.00
N PRO A 62 -4.20 10.16 -1.73
CA PRO A 62 -5.63 10.48 -1.84
C PRO A 62 -6.35 10.38 -0.49
N VAL A 63 -5.95 9.44 0.38
CA VAL A 63 -6.54 9.27 1.72
C VAL A 63 -6.18 10.46 2.63
N VAL A 64 -4.92 10.88 2.62
CA VAL A 64 -4.42 12.06 3.33
C VAL A 64 -5.23 13.30 2.94
N ARG A 65 -5.37 13.56 1.63
CA ARG A 65 -6.17 14.70 1.13
C ARG A 65 -7.62 14.63 1.58
N ALA A 66 -8.25 13.45 1.51
CA ALA A 66 -9.64 13.27 1.90
C ALA A 66 -9.84 13.47 3.41
N LEU A 67 -8.94 12.93 4.25
CA LEU A 67 -8.97 13.10 5.70
C LEU A 67 -8.74 14.55 6.13
N LYS A 68 -7.80 15.26 5.47
CA LYS A 68 -7.61 16.70 5.67
C LYS A 68 -8.85 17.50 5.30
N LYS A 69 -9.50 17.19 4.18
CA LYS A 69 -10.69 17.90 3.69
C LYS A 69 -11.85 17.85 4.68
N VAL A 70 -12.02 16.74 5.40
CA VAL A 70 -13.07 16.60 6.44
C VAL A 70 -12.63 17.10 7.82
N GLY A 71 -11.44 17.71 7.93
CA GLY A 71 -10.98 18.42 9.13
C GLY A 71 -10.24 17.58 10.17
N ASN A 72 -9.58 16.50 9.75
CA ASN A 72 -8.62 15.79 10.62
C ASN A 72 -7.27 16.53 10.69
N GLU A 73 -6.55 16.32 11.79
CA GLU A 73 -5.10 16.52 11.84
C GLU A 73 -4.43 15.24 11.32
N VAL A 74 -3.69 15.35 10.22
CA VAL A 74 -3.10 14.21 9.51
C VAL A 74 -1.59 14.25 9.65
N ILE A 75 -1.05 13.21 10.29
CA ILE A 75 0.38 12.93 10.33
C ILE A 75 0.68 11.83 9.31
N SER A 76 1.38 12.19 8.25
CA SER A 76 1.88 11.23 7.28
C SER A 76 3.23 10.69 7.74
N ILE A 77 3.41 9.38 7.66
CA ILE A 77 4.69 8.72 7.90
C ILE A 77 5.00 7.87 6.68
N ILE A 78 6.10 8.16 6.01
CA ILE A 78 6.55 7.37 4.86
C ILE A 78 7.85 6.65 5.16
N GLU A 79 7.94 5.40 4.71
CA GLU A 79 9.13 4.58 4.85
C GLU A 79 9.64 4.04 3.51
N ALA A 80 10.96 3.93 3.40
CA ALA A 80 11.61 3.22 2.31
C ALA A 80 12.88 2.51 2.81
N ARG A 81 13.39 1.55 2.04
CA ARG A 81 14.66 0.89 2.40
C ARG A 81 15.83 1.88 2.35
N SER A 82 15.81 2.80 1.37
CA SER A 82 16.83 3.80 1.12
C SER A 82 16.21 5.05 0.50
N LYS A 83 16.94 6.17 0.53
CA LYS A 83 16.48 7.49 0.05
C LYS A 83 15.97 7.46 -1.39
N PHE A 84 16.64 6.74 -2.29
CA PHE A 84 16.30 6.73 -3.72
C PHE A 84 14.95 6.07 -4.05
N LEU A 85 14.38 5.33 -3.10
CA LEU A 85 13.05 4.71 -3.24
C LEU A 85 11.93 5.62 -2.73
N LEU A 86 12.25 6.78 -2.15
CA LEU A 86 11.26 7.75 -1.72
C LEU A 86 10.77 8.56 -2.92
N PHE A 87 9.46 8.77 -3.01
CA PHE A 87 8.82 9.60 -4.01
C PHE A 87 7.62 10.32 -3.39
N TRP A 88 7.16 11.38 -4.06
CA TRP A 88 5.98 12.17 -3.63
C TRP A 88 6.05 12.73 -2.20
N GLU A 89 7.26 12.94 -1.68
CA GLU A 89 7.47 13.58 -0.38
C GLU A 89 6.81 14.98 -0.34
N GLU A 90 7.04 15.80 -1.36
CA GLU A 90 6.51 17.16 -1.42
C GLU A 90 4.98 17.22 -1.51
N PRO A 91 4.31 16.48 -2.42
CA PRO A 91 2.85 16.35 -2.40
C PRO A 91 2.27 15.90 -1.05
N LEU A 92 2.92 14.95 -0.37
CA LEU A 92 2.48 14.50 0.95
C LEU A 92 2.71 15.56 2.03
N ARG A 93 3.83 16.28 1.97
CA ARG A 93 4.16 17.38 2.88
C ARG A 93 3.11 18.48 2.79
N GLN A 94 2.72 18.86 1.58
CA GLN A 94 1.68 19.86 1.34
C GLN A 94 0.29 19.40 1.78
N ALA A 95 0.02 18.10 1.67
CA ALA A 95 -1.27 17.52 2.01
C ALA A 95 -1.40 17.11 3.50
N SER A 96 -0.35 17.23 4.32
CA SER A 96 -0.36 16.77 5.72
C SER A 96 -0.05 17.92 6.68
N ASP A 97 -0.48 17.81 7.94
CA ASP A 97 -0.02 18.75 8.99
C ASP A 97 1.43 18.46 9.40
N LYS A 98 1.82 17.19 9.30
CA LYS A 98 3.17 16.74 9.59
C LYS A 98 3.54 15.59 8.66
N LEU A 99 4.75 15.64 8.11
CA LEU A 99 5.37 14.53 7.38
C LEU A 99 6.60 14.05 8.12
N ILE A 100 6.66 12.75 8.41
CA ILE A 100 7.81 12.05 8.96
C ILE A 100 8.32 11.07 7.90
N VAL A 101 9.62 11.11 7.63
CA VAL A 101 10.26 10.22 6.66
C VAL A 101 11.21 9.30 7.39
N THR A 102 11.14 8.00 7.10
CA THR A 102 12.07 7.00 7.63
C THR A 102 12.76 6.23 6.51
N THR A 103 14.02 5.85 6.76
CA THR A 103 14.76 4.94 5.89
C THR A 103 15.39 3.81 6.71
N GLY A 104 15.30 2.58 6.18
CA GLY A 104 15.89 1.41 6.85
C GLY A 104 17.42 1.50 6.98
N ASP A 105 18.10 2.00 5.95
CA ASP A 105 19.55 2.18 5.94
C ASP A 105 20.02 3.47 6.65
N GLY A 106 19.10 4.39 6.97
CA GLY A 106 19.42 5.70 7.56
C GLY A 106 19.97 6.73 6.58
N SER A 107 19.85 6.48 5.27
CA SER A 107 20.33 7.39 4.21
C SER A 107 19.57 8.72 4.15
N TYR A 108 18.34 8.78 4.69
CA TYR A 108 17.53 10.01 4.73
C TYR A 108 16.45 9.97 5.82
N GLY A 109 16.14 11.13 6.39
CA GLY A 109 15.16 11.24 7.46
C GLY A 109 15.61 10.46 8.71
N ARG A 110 14.68 9.74 9.33
CA ARG A 110 14.96 8.94 10.53
C ARG A 110 15.38 7.52 10.13
N LYS A 111 16.41 6.98 10.77
CA LYS A 111 16.74 5.56 10.62
C LYS A 111 15.68 4.70 11.33
N GLY A 112 15.14 3.70 10.64
CA GLY A 112 14.14 2.77 11.18
C GLY A 112 12.87 2.68 10.33
N TRP A 113 11.82 2.11 10.91
CA TRP A 113 10.58 1.77 10.20
C TRP A 113 9.37 2.51 10.77
N VAL A 114 8.28 2.55 10.01
CA VAL A 114 7.07 3.29 10.32
C VAL A 114 6.43 2.85 11.64
N ASN A 115 6.49 1.55 11.95
CA ASN A 115 5.94 0.98 13.19
C ASN A 115 6.67 1.53 14.44
N ASP A 116 7.97 1.79 14.34
CA ASP A 116 8.77 2.33 15.46
C ASP A 116 8.35 3.77 15.77
N VAL A 117 8.10 4.56 14.71
CA VAL A 117 7.60 5.94 14.86
C VAL A 117 6.21 5.96 15.46
N ILE A 118 5.30 5.11 14.96
CA ILE A 118 3.93 5.00 15.50
C ILE A 118 3.98 4.63 16.98
N LYS A 119 4.72 3.56 17.32
CA LYS A 119 4.86 3.10 18.70
C LYS A 119 5.43 4.19 19.62
N GLY A 120 6.51 4.86 19.19
CA GLY A 120 7.11 5.94 19.99
C GLY A 120 6.17 7.12 20.24
N MET A 121 5.31 7.47 19.29
CA MET A 121 4.29 8.53 19.48
C MET A 121 3.23 8.11 20.51
N LEU A 122 2.79 6.85 20.46
CA LEU A 122 1.82 6.30 21.41
C LEU A 122 2.41 6.17 22.82
N GLU A 123 3.66 5.73 22.95
CA GLU A 123 4.40 5.66 24.23
C GLU A 123 4.57 7.03 24.89
N GLN A 124 4.71 8.08 24.09
CA GLN A 124 4.79 9.47 24.55
C GLN A 124 3.42 10.05 24.93
N GLY A 125 2.35 9.26 24.87
CA GLY A 125 0.99 9.69 25.22
C GLY A 125 0.33 10.58 24.16
N GLN A 126 0.84 10.59 22.93
CA GLN A 126 0.19 11.34 21.85
C GLN A 126 -1.16 10.69 21.53
N ARG A 127 -2.23 11.50 21.55
CA ARG A 127 -3.58 11.05 21.22
C ARG A 127 -3.70 10.82 19.71
N ILE A 128 -3.85 9.55 19.31
CA ILE A 128 -4.06 9.14 17.92
C ILE A 128 -5.38 8.36 17.84
N GLU A 129 -6.32 8.85 17.05
CA GLU A 129 -7.68 8.31 16.94
C GLU A 129 -7.79 7.19 15.90
N ARG A 130 -6.91 7.21 14.89
CA ARG A 130 -6.88 6.19 13.83
C ARG A 130 -5.53 6.12 13.13
N VAL A 131 -5.16 4.91 12.71
CA VAL A 131 -4.04 4.67 11.79
C VAL A 131 -4.58 4.08 10.49
N PHE A 132 -4.12 4.61 9.36
CA PHE A 132 -4.31 4.04 8.03
C PHE A 132 -2.94 3.60 7.51
N ALA A 133 -2.73 2.31 7.28
CA ALA A 133 -1.46 1.76 6.81
C ALA A 133 -1.60 1.13 5.43
N ARG A 134 -0.75 1.53 4.49
CA ARG A 134 -0.71 1.01 3.12
C ARG A 134 0.73 0.74 2.69
N GLY A 135 1.00 -0.47 2.25
CA GLY A 135 2.33 -0.88 1.84
C GLY A 135 2.44 -2.38 1.68
N CYS A 136 3.62 -2.93 1.89
CA CYS A 136 3.76 -4.39 1.89
C CYS A 136 3.01 -5.00 3.10
N PRO A 137 2.53 -6.26 2.99
CA PRO A 137 1.82 -6.95 4.07
C PRO A 137 2.58 -6.94 5.40
N PHE A 138 3.90 -7.10 5.33
CA PHE A 138 4.76 -7.07 6.52
C PHE A 138 4.74 -5.72 7.24
N MET A 139 4.84 -4.61 6.49
CA MET A 139 4.71 -3.25 7.06
C MET A 139 3.32 -3.06 7.70
N MET A 140 2.26 -3.44 7.00
CA MET A 140 0.89 -3.29 7.51
C MET A 140 0.64 -4.13 8.77
N MET A 141 1.21 -5.33 8.84
CA MET A 141 1.21 -6.16 10.04
C MET A 141 1.94 -5.46 11.19
N LEU A 142 3.15 -4.93 10.97
CA LEU A 142 3.91 -4.23 12.00
C LEU A 142 3.20 -2.96 12.51
N CYS A 143 2.54 -2.19 11.65
CA CYS A 143 1.70 -1.07 12.07
C CYS A 143 0.52 -1.53 12.94
N SER A 144 -0.10 -2.66 12.58
CA SER A 144 -1.21 -3.25 13.32
C SER A 144 -0.76 -3.70 14.71
N GLU A 145 0.39 -4.34 14.83
CA GLU A 145 0.93 -4.75 16.12
C GLU A 145 1.41 -3.57 16.98
N ALA A 146 2.03 -2.54 16.37
CA ALA A 146 2.47 -1.34 17.08
C ALA A 146 1.34 -0.57 17.76
N THR A 147 0.11 -0.71 17.26
CA THR A 147 -1.08 0.00 17.76
C THR A 147 -1.95 -0.85 18.69
N ARG A 148 -1.77 -2.17 18.69
CA ARG A 148 -2.64 -3.14 19.38
C ARG A 148 -2.73 -2.89 20.89
N LEU A 149 -1.58 -2.74 21.55
CA LEU A 149 -1.53 -2.53 23.01
C LEU A 149 -2.16 -1.20 23.46
N TYR A 150 -2.28 -0.24 22.54
CA TYR A 150 -2.84 1.08 22.81
C TYR A 150 -4.32 1.18 22.41
N GLY A 151 -4.90 0.10 21.86
CA GLY A 151 -6.31 0.09 21.43
C GLY A 151 -6.61 1.04 20.26
N VAL A 152 -5.59 1.51 19.52
CA VAL A 152 -5.79 2.42 18.39
C VAL A 152 -6.22 1.62 17.17
N ASN A 153 -7.39 1.95 16.63
CA ASN A 153 -7.93 1.25 15.46
C ASN A 153 -7.02 1.51 14.23
N THR A 154 -6.56 0.42 13.62
CA THR A 154 -5.67 0.44 12.46
C THR A 154 -6.37 -0.18 11.25
N ILE A 155 -6.53 0.62 10.21
CA ILE A 155 -7.08 0.21 8.92
C ILE A 155 -5.93 -0.09 7.97
N VAL A 156 -5.96 -1.27 7.35
CA VAL A 156 -4.93 -1.75 6.41
C VAL A 156 -5.54 -2.02 5.04
N SER A 157 -4.85 -1.65 3.97
CA SER A 157 -5.29 -1.93 2.60
C SER A 157 -4.61 -3.21 2.10
N LEU A 158 -5.30 -4.35 2.20
CA LEU A 158 -4.71 -5.65 1.87
C LEU A 158 -4.44 -5.81 0.37
N SER A 159 -3.35 -6.51 0.03
CA SER A 159 -2.91 -6.77 -1.35
C SER A 159 -2.80 -8.28 -1.67
N PRO A 160 -3.89 -9.08 -1.52
CA PRO A 160 -3.87 -10.48 -1.93
C PRO A 160 -3.81 -10.60 -3.45
N ILE A 161 -3.57 -11.81 -3.95
CA ILE A 161 -3.66 -12.12 -5.38
C ILE A 161 -5.10 -11.88 -5.87
N MET A 162 -5.25 -11.21 -7.01
CA MET A 162 -6.55 -10.94 -7.64
C MET A 162 -6.54 -11.45 -9.08
N VAL A 163 -7.73 -11.81 -9.59
CA VAL A 163 -7.94 -12.23 -11.00
C VAL A 163 -9.03 -11.37 -11.63
N ASP A 164 -10.29 -11.56 -11.22
CA ASP A 164 -11.43 -10.83 -11.78
C ASP A 164 -11.64 -9.46 -11.12
N GLY A 165 -11.42 -9.36 -9.81
CA GLY A 165 -11.62 -8.12 -9.06
C GLY A 165 -13.09 -7.75 -8.81
N THR A 166 -14.03 -8.68 -9.05
CA THR A 166 -15.49 -8.47 -8.99
C THR A 166 -16.23 -9.45 -8.08
N GLY A 167 -15.49 -10.27 -7.34
CA GLY A 167 -16.04 -11.22 -6.36
C GLY A 167 -16.44 -12.57 -6.92
N MET A 168 -16.12 -12.88 -8.19
CA MET A 168 -16.59 -14.11 -8.85
C MET A 168 -15.75 -15.35 -8.52
N CYS A 169 -14.44 -15.19 -8.29
CA CYS A 169 -13.52 -16.35 -8.20
C CYS A 169 -13.01 -16.68 -6.78
N GLY A 170 -13.07 -15.74 -5.84
CA GLY A 170 -12.51 -15.92 -4.49
C GLY A 170 -10.97 -16.01 -4.41
N CYS A 171 -10.24 -15.67 -5.48
CA CYS A 171 -8.77 -15.67 -5.47
C CYS A 171 -8.21 -14.66 -4.45
N CYS A 172 -8.86 -13.51 -4.31
CA CYS A 172 -8.51 -12.47 -3.34
C CYS A 172 -9.00 -12.75 -1.91
N ARG A 173 -9.37 -13.99 -1.57
CA ARG A 173 -9.88 -14.30 -0.24
C ARG A 173 -8.82 -14.07 0.84
N VAL A 174 -9.27 -13.53 1.96
CA VAL A 174 -8.53 -13.29 3.20
C VAL A 174 -9.37 -13.77 4.39
N SER A 175 -8.72 -14.02 5.53
CA SER A 175 -9.41 -14.29 6.80
C SER A 175 -9.29 -13.05 7.68
N VAL A 176 -10.43 -12.50 8.09
CA VAL A 176 -10.52 -11.32 8.96
C VAL A 176 -11.51 -11.64 10.08
N GLY A 177 -11.02 -11.70 11.32
CA GLY A 177 -11.84 -12.04 12.49
C GLY A 177 -12.37 -13.48 12.47
N GLY A 178 -11.67 -14.39 11.78
CA GLY A 178 -12.10 -15.78 11.59
C GLY A 178 -13.11 -15.98 10.45
N GLU A 179 -13.53 -14.90 9.78
CA GLU A 179 -14.43 -14.96 8.63
C GLU A 179 -13.66 -14.85 7.30
N THR A 180 -14.08 -15.63 6.31
CA THR A 180 -13.58 -15.47 4.94
C THR A 180 -14.22 -14.24 4.30
N LYS A 181 -13.39 -13.33 3.78
CA LYS A 181 -13.79 -12.13 3.03
C LYS A 181 -13.06 -12.07 1.69
N PHE A 182 -13.65 -11.43 0.69
CA PHE A 182 -13.05 -11.21 -0.62
C PHE A 182 -12.59 -9.77 -0.75
N ALA A 183 -11.27 -9.54 -0.71
CA ALA A 183 -10.71 -8.18 -0.67
C ALA A 183 -11.17 -7.25 -1.81
N CYS A 184 -11.53 -7.78 -2.99
CA CYS A 184 -12.00 -6.96 -4.11
C CYS A 184 -13.43 -6.39 -3.96
N VAL A 185 -14.27 -6.99 -3.11
CA VAL A 185 -15.68 -6.57 -2.92
C VAL A 185 -16.04 -6.27 -1.47
N ASP A 186 -15.38 -6.92 -0.51
CA ASP A 186 -15.54 -6.67 0.93
C ASP A 186 -14.50 -5.67 1.48
N GLY A 187 -13.47 -5.35 0.69
CA GLY A 187 -12.34 -4.51 1.09
C GLY A 187 -11.98 -3.50 0.01
N PRO A 188 -10.69 -3.19 -0.23
CA PRO A 188 -9.50 -3.86 0.30
C PRO A 188 -9.07 -3.38 1.69
N ASP A 189 -9.71 -2.33 2.21
CA ASP A 189 -9.46 -1.80 3.56
C ASP A 189 -10.13 -2.71 4.62
N PHE A 190 -9.35 -3.23 5.56
CA PHE A 190 -9.82 -4.07 6.68
C PHE A 190 -9.23 -3.61 8.01
N GLU A 191 -9.80 -4.09 9.13
CA GLU A 191 -9.26 -3.87 10.47
C GLU A 191 -8.01 -4.74 10.69
N GLY A 192 -6.84 -4.11 10.74
CA GLY A 192 -5.54 -4.79 10.74
C GLY A 192 -5.33 -5.71 11.96
N HIS A 193 -5.98 -5.42 13.08
CA HIS A 193 -5.91 -6.25 14.29
C HIS A 193 -6.59 -7.61 14.15
N LYS A 194 -7.47 -7.75 13.15
CA LYS A 194 -8.29 -8.96 12.89
C LYS A 194 -7.79 -9.77 11.70
N VAL A 195 -6.79 -9.29 10.96
CA VAL A 195 -6.27 -9.97 9.76
C VAL A 195 -5.44 -11.19 10.15
N ASP A 196 -5.67 -12.32 9.48
CA ASP A 196 -4.77 -13.46 9.49
C ASP A 196 -3.59 -13.20 8.54
N TRP A 197 -2.53 -12.60 9.08
CA TRP A 197 -1.34 -12.19 8.34
C TRP A 197 -0.56 -13.39 7.78
N ASP A 198 -0.52 -14.51 8.52
CA ASP A 198 0.17 -15.73 8.10
C ASP A 198 -0.52 -16.37 6.90
N LEU A 199 -1.85 -16.48 6.93
CA LEU A 199 -2.62 -16.97 5.80
C LEU A 199 -2.41 -16.07 4.58
N LEU A 200 -2.52 -14.75 4.74
CA LEU A 200 -2.34 -13.80 3.64
C LEU A 200 -0.96 -13.96 2.98
N MET A 201 0.11 -13.96 3.77
CA MET A 201 1.48 -14.07 3.25
C MET A 201 1.77 -15.44 2.63
N LYS A 202 1.23 -16.54 3.19
CA LYS A 202 1.33 -17.87 2.56
C LYS A 202 0.63 -17.88 1.19
N ARG A 203 -0.55 -17.27 1.08
CA ARG A 203 -1.31 -17.21 -0.18
C ARG A 203 -0.60 -16.39 -1.25
N GLN A 204 0.03 -15.27 -0.89
CA GLN A 204 0.78 -14.45 -1.84
C GLN A 204 1.97 -15.17 -2.47
N ARG A 205 2.50 -16.20 -1.81
CA ARG A 205 3.64 -16.99 -2.31
C ARG A 205 3.22 -18.19 -3.15
N ALA A 206 1.94 -18.32 -3.47
CA ALA A 206 1.41 -19.52 -4.13
C ALA A 206 1.97 -19.75 -5.55
N TYR A 207 2.44 -18.70 -6.23
CA TYR A 207 2.87 -18.76 -7.63
C TYR A 207 4.31 -18.30 -7.86
N LEU A 208 5.17 -18.34 -6.83
CA LEU A 208 6.54 -17.80 -6.94
C LEU A 208 7.36 -18.48 -8.05
N GLU A 209 7.17 -19.78 -8.26
CA GLU A 209 7.89 -20.53 -9.30
C GLU A 209 7.40 -20.12 -10.70
N GLU A 210 6.09 -19.97 -10.89
CA GLU A 210 5.49 -19.51 -12.13
C GLU A 210 5.85 -18.05 -12.43
N GLU A 211 5.85 -17.17 -11.42
CA GLU A 211 6.25 -15.77 -11.53
C GLU A 211 7.72 -15.64 -11.99
N LYS A 212 8.61 -16.43 -11.37
CA LYS A 212 10.03 -16.48 -11.74
C LYS A 212 10.22 -16.98 -13.16
N LYS A 213 9.62 -18.12 -13.50
CA LYS A 213 9.71 -18.70 -14.83
C LYS A 213 9.16 -17.76 -15.91
N SER A 214 8.07 -17.06 -15.63
CA SER A 214 7.47 -16.09 -16.55
C SER A 214 8.40 -14.91 -16.84
N LEU A 215 9.14 -14.44 -15.83
CA LEU A 215 10.10 -13.36 -16.00
C LEU A 215 11.32 -13.83 -16.81
N GLU A 216 11.90 -14.98 -16.46
CA GLU A 216 13.06 -15.55 -17.14
C GLU A 216 12.81 -15.79 -18.64
N LEU A 217 11.63 -16.33 -18.98
CA LEU A 217 11.23 -16.52 -20.38
C LEU A 217 11.14 -15.20 -21.13
N TRP A 218 10.53 -14.19 -20.52
CA TRP A 218 10.37 -12.88 -21.13
C TRP A 218 11.70 -12.15 -21.34
N GLU A 219 12.61 -12.21 -20.36
CA GLU A 219 13.95 -11.63 -20.48
C GLU A 219 14.76 -12.32 -21.59
N THR A 220 14.67 -13.65 -21.67
CA THR A 220 15.34 -14.43 -22.73
C THR A 220 14.83 -14.05 -24.11
N ASP A 221 13.51 -13.94 -24.28
CA ASP A 221 12.91 -13.56 -25.56
C ASP A 221 13.22 -12.09 -25.91
N ALA A 222 13.23 -11.19 -24.92
CA ALA A 222 13.60 -9.79 -25.13
C ALA A 222 15.05 -9.63 -25.62
N LEU A 223 15.98 -10.43 -25.08
CA LEU A 223 17.39 -10.43 -25.53
C LEU A 223 17.54 -10.94 -26.97
N ARG A 224 16.83 -12.01 -27.34
CA ARG A 224 16.84 -12.54 -28.71
C ARG A 224 16.37 -11.50 -29.73
N ASN A 225 15.29 -10.78 -29.40
CA ASN A 225 14.72 -9.77 -30.29
C ASN A 225 15.55 -8.47 -30.38
N GLN A 226 16.54 -8.27 -29.50
CA GLN A 226 17.49 -7.14 -29.60
C GLN A 226 18.76 -7.48 -30.39
N SER A 227 19.02 -8.78 -30.61
CA SER A 227 20.16 -9.27 -31.39
C SER A 227 19.88 -9.44 -32.88
N GLU A 228 18.63 -9.21 -33.31
CA GLU A 228 18.17 -9.14 -34.70
C GLU A 228 18.00 -7.68 -35.15
#